data_AF-A0A7S3PP21-F1
#
_entry.id   AF-A0A7S3PP21-F1
#
_cell.length_a   1.000
_cell.length_b   1.000
_cell.length_c   1.000
_cell.angle_alpha   90.00
_cell.angle_beta   90.00
_cell.angle_gamma   90.00
#
_symmetry.space_group_name_H-M   'P 1'
#
loop_
_entity.id
_entity.type
_entity.pdbx_description
1 polymer ?
#
loop_
_entity_poly.entity_id
_entity_poly.type
_entity_poly.pdbx_seq_one_letter_code
_entity_poly.pdbx_strand_id
1 'polypeptide(L)'
;MLLLDIFSKNCVQIMALESPNDRDEEAFRRFVSQIRNSNGSTNVCSDEFPEDPVVKAWYDAIDEVGIDRLSREEWWYKVINDPQNLPVMKTHRKRFPVHYVVGRHSPWYHEKVISKDKRRSTYAIYVGPFTSNGANKIGTMQGGAQSSLFDFATGELASAYAAHPSPTAYLNVQMKKPAHPIPGVFRLDCWIDRIEGKKIYVHGKLSNGTNGKVYAEAESLIIDTRNKGRITADLSDAIKTKNRSKL
;
A
#
# COMPACT_ATOMS: atom_id res chain seq x y z
N MET A 1 -10.44 -26.13 22.05
CA MET A 1 -11.89 -26.11 21.72
C MET A 1 -12.65 -25.00 22.47
N LEU A 2 -11.99 -23.87 22.81
CA LEU A 2 -12.57 -22.75 23.59
C LEU A 2 -12.41 -21.38 22.90
N LEU A 3 -11.83 -21.34 21.69
CA LEU A 3 -11.56 -20.12 20.93
C LEU A 3 -12.60 -19.80 19.84
N LEU A 4 -13.52 -20.74 19.54
CA LEU A 4 -14.56 -20.56 18.53
C LEU A 4 -15.88 -19.99 19.09
N ASP A 5 -16.09 -20.03 20.41
CA ASP A 5 -17.35 -19.58 21.05
C ASP A 5 -17.43 -18.06 21.29
N ILE A 6 -16.30 -17.35 21.24
CA ILE A 6 -16.27 -15.89 21.44
C ILE A 6 -16.67 -15.14 20.14
N PHE A 7 -16.52 -15.79 18.97
CA PHE A 7 -16.83 -15.15 17.67
C PHE A 7 -18.31 -15.21 17.28
N SER A 8 -19.09 -16.17 17.77
CA SER A 8 -20.49 -16.34 17.32
C SER A 8 -21.48 -15.36 17.97
N LYS A 9 -21.17 -14.79 19.13
CA LYS A 9 -22.10 -13.94 19.89
C LYS A 9 -21.98 -12.44 19.62
N ASN A 10 -20.82 -11.96 19.12
CA ASN A 10 -20.59 -10.53 18.91
C ASN A 10 -20.77 -10.05 17.46
N CYS A 11 -20.90 -10.96 16.48
CA CYS A 11 -21.10 -10.57 15.08
C CYS A 11 -22.55 -10.28 14.68
N VAL A 12 -23.54 -10.65 15.52
CA VAL A 12 -24.96 -10.48 15.19
C VAL A 12 -25.53 -9.11 15.61
N GLN A 13 -24.81 -8.32 16.42
CA GLN A 13 -25.31 -7.05 16.94
C GLN A 13 -24.90 -5.79 16.15
N ILE A 14 -24.12 -5.94 15.06
CA ILE A 14 -23.64 -4.79 14.24
C ILE A 14 -24.45 -4.61 12.93
N MET A 15 -25.40 -5.50 12.62
CA MET A 15 -26.23 -5.39 11.41
C MET A 15 -27.68 -4.96 11.66
N ALA A 16 -27.91 -4.18 12.70
CA ALA A 16 -29.17 -3.45 12.90
C ALA A 16 -28.89 -1.95 13.05
N LEU A 17 -28.32 -1.33 12.01
CA LEU A 17 -28.43 0.11 11.85
C LEU A 17 -29.72 0.38 11.10
N GLU A 18 -30.70 0.83 11.89
CA GLU A 18 -31.97 1.37 11.47
C GLU A 18 -31.78 2.57 10.52
N SER A 19 -32.85 2.85 9.77
CA SER A 19 -32.95 3.72 8.59
C SER A 19 -32.22 5.08 8.63
N PRO A 20 -31.83 5.62 7.45
CA PRO A 20 -31.12 6.89 7.33
C PRO A 20 -32.08 8.07 7.47
N ASN A 21 -32.12 8.69 8.65
CA ASN A 21 -32.74 10.01 8.84
C ASN A 21 -31.70 10.99 9.43
N ASP A 22 -31.33 12.00 8.65
CA ASP A 22 -30.92 13.38 8.99
C ASP A 22 -29.93 13.65 10.16
N ARG A 23 -29.25 12.64 10.69
CA ARG A 23 -28.07 12.81 11.54
C ARG A 23 -26.90 12.28 10.71
N ASP A 24 -25.98 13.08 10.21
CA ASP A 24 -25.13 13.94 11.02
C ASP A 24 -24.40 14.95 10.11
N GLU A 25 -25.16 15.84 9.46
CA GLU A 25 -24.58 16.86 8.59
C GLU A 25 -23.62 17.77 9.36
N GLU A 26 -23.85 17.94 10.68
CA GLU A 26 -22.97 18.69 11.56
C GLU A 26 -21.67 17.95 11.88
N ALA A 27 -21.68 16.63 12.14
CA ALA A 27 -20.42 15.87 12.26
C ALA A 27 -19.66 15.83 10.94
N PHE A 28 -20.35 15.72 9.80
CA PHE A 28 -19.71 15.80 8.49
C PHE A 28 -19.06 17.18 8.27
N ARG A 29 -19.75 18.27 8.61
CA ARG A 29 -19.19 19.63 8.54
C ARG A 29 -18.02 19.84 9.52
N ARG A 30 -18.08 19.27 10.73
CA ARG A 30 -16.96 19.31 11.70
C ARG A 30 -15.75 18.54 11.18
N PHE A 31 -15.95 17.37 10.60
CA PHE A 31 -14.92 16.56 9.97
C PHE A 31 -14.25 17.32 8.80
N VAL A 32 -15.04 17.90 7.90
CA VAL A 32 -14.52 18.70 6.77
C VAL A 32 -13.79 19.97 7.25
N SER A 33 -14.24 20.59 8.35
CA SER A 33 -13.58 21.76 8.95
C SER A 33 -12.22 21.40 9.57
N GLN A 34 -12.13 20.26 10.27
CA GLN A 34 -10.87 19.75 10.83
C GLN A 34 -9.83 19.46 9.72
N ILE A 35 -10.27 18.87 8.60
CA ILE A 35 -9.41 18.64 7.43
C ILE A 35 -8.92 19.97 6.81
N ARG A 36 -9.76 21.00 6.77
CA ARG A 36 -9.35 22.31 6.22
C ARG A 36 -8.37 23.06 7.13
N ASN A 37 -8.46 22.86 8.44
CA ASN A 37 -7.63 23.56 9.42
C ASN A 37 -6.28 22.88 9.67
N SER A 38 -6.07 21.64 9.25
CA SER A 38 -4.80 20.91 9.37
C SER A 38 -3.74 21.27 8.32
N ASN A 39 -3.93 22.36 7.58
CA ASN A 39 -3.08 22.88 6.47
C ASN A 39 -1.63 23.26 6.84
N GLY A 40 -1.05 22.74 7.92
CA GLY A 40 0.35 22.95 8.28
C GLY A 40 1.07 21.75 8.93
N SER A 41 0.37 20.66 9.24
CA SER A 41 0.97 19.45 9.84
C SER A 41 0.64 18.26 8.96
N THR A 42 1.62 17.79 8.18
CA THR A 42 1.51 16.58 7.34
C THR A 42 1.42 15.28 8.13
N ASN A 43 1.43 15.34 9.46
CA ASN A 43 1.05 14.22 10.30
C ASN A 43 -0.46 14.28 10.52
N VAL A 44 -1.23 13.59 9.66
CA VAL A 44 -2.55 13.10 10.06
C VAL A 44 -2.28 12.27 11.32
N CYS A 45 -2.58 12.88 12.47
CA CYS A 45 -2.03 12.46 13.74
C CYS A 45 -2.52 11.06 14.01
N SER A 46 -1.61 10.18 14.40
CA SER A 46 -1.98 8.79 14.65
C SER A 46 -3.12 8.63 15.65
N ASP A 47 -3.29 9.67 16.45
CA ASP A 47 -4.12 9.78 17.63
C ASP A 47 -5.60 10.04 17.29
N GLU A 48 -5.91 10.44 16.05
CA GLU A 48 -7.30 10.60 15.59
C GLU A 48 -8.03 9.26 15.45
N PHE A 49 -7.27 8.16 15.30
CA PHE A 49 -7.80 6.81 15.15
C PHE A 49 -7.01 5.86 16.07
N PRO A 50 -7.30 5.86 17.39
CA PRO A 50 -6.65 4.96 18.32
C PRO A 50 -7.02 3.51 17.98
N GLU A 51 -6.03 2.63 18.04
CA GLU A 51 -6.22 1.20 17.80
C GLU A 51 -6.59 0.49 19.10
N ASP A 52 -7.45 -0.52 18.99
CA ASP A 52 -7.67 -1.45 20.09
C ASP A 52 -6.31 -2.10 20.48
N PRO A 53 -5.93 -2.13 21.78
CA PRO A 53 -4.65 -2.67 22.20
C PRO A 53 -4.38 -4.11 21.74
N VAL A 54 -5.42 -4.93 21.62
CA VAL A 54 -5.31 -6.32 21.13
C VAL A 54 -5.00 -6.34 19.64
N VAL A 55 -5.65 -5.48 18.85
CA VAL A 55 -5.38 -5.34 17.42
C VAL A 55 -3.95 -4.84 17.20
N LYS A 56 -3.52 -3.86 17.99
CA LYS A 56 -2.15 -3.35 17.95
C LYS A 56 -1.13 -4.44 18.26
N ALA A 57 -1.32 -5.18 19.35
CA ALA A 57 -0.43 -6.26 19.76
C ALA A 57 -0.32 -7.36 18.70
N TRP A 58 -1.42 -7.66 18.01
CA TRP A 58 -1.41 -8.61 16.90
C TRP A 58 -0.51 -8.16 15.74
N TYR A 59 -0.61 -6.89 15.32
CA TYR A 59 0.23 -6.37 14.24
C TYR A 59 1.68 -6.17 14.64
N ASP A 60 1.96 -5.83 15.91
CA ASP A 60 3.32 -5.82 16.46
C ASP A 60 3.94 -7.23 16.38
N ALA A 61 3.17 -8.28 16.73
CA ALA A 61 3.64 -9.66 16.61
C ALA A 61 3.90 -10.09 15.16
N ILE A 62 3.08 -9.63 14.19
CA ILE A 62 3.35 -9.85 12.77
C ILE A 62 4.68 -9.23 12.36
N ASP A 63 5.00 -8.03 12.86
CA ASP A 63 6.25 -7.36 12.55
C ASP A 63 7.46 -8.09 13.13
N GLU A 64 7.37 -8.56 14.37
CA GLU A 64 8.43 -9.36 15.01
C GLU A 64 8.72 -10.64 14.22
N VAL A 65 7.68 -11.38 13.86
CA VAL A 65 7.82 -12.58 13.02
C VAL A 65 8.36 -12.22 11.64
N GLY A 66 7.89 -11.14 11.04
CA GLY A 66 8.36 -10.67 9.74
C GLY A 66 9.85 -10.34 9.74
N ILE A 67 10.33 -9.62 10.74
CA ILE A 67 11.75 -9.29 10.94
C ILE A 67 12.57 -10.57 11.05
N ASP A 68 12.17 -11.49 11.92
CA ASP A 68 12.86 -12.77 12.12
C ASP A 68 12.93 -13.57 10.81
N ARG A 69 11.80 -13.69 10.10
CA ARG A 69 11.72 -14.48 8.86
C ARG A 69 12.57 -13.88 7.74
N LEU A 70 12.50 -12.57 7.52
CA LEU A 70 13.30 -11.89 6.49
C LEU A 70 14.80 -12.00 6.78
N SER A 71 15.21 -11.94 8.06
CA SER A 71 16.63 -12.04 8.44
C SER A 71 17.28 -13.39 8.07
N ARG A 72 16.46 -14.42 7.82
CA ARG A 72 16.90 -15.77 7.45
C ARG A 72 17.00 -15.98 5.93
N GLU A 73 16.55 -15.01 5.14
CA GLU A 73 16.56 -15.10 3.67
C GLU A 73 17.92 -14.67 3.10
N GLU A 74 18.72 -15.64 2.64
CA GLU A 74 20.06 -15.38 2.08
C GLU A 74 20.02 -14.40 0.90
N TRP A 75 19.00 -14.50 0.04
CA TRP A 75 18.84 -13.60 -1.08
C TRP A 75 18.59 -12.16 -0.63
N TRP A 76 17.92 -11.96 0.52
CA TRP A 76 17.67 -10.63 1.04
C TRP A 76 18.95 -10.00 1.56
N TYR A 77 19.76 -10.77 2.29
CA TYR A 77 21.09 -10.33 2.73
C TYR A 77 21.97 -9.85 1.55
N LYS A 78 21.95 -10.57 0.42
CA LYS A 78 22.69 -10.16 -0.79
C LYS A 78 22.18 -8.83 -1.34
N VAL A 79 20.86 -8.65 -1.39
CA VAL A 79 20.23 -7.44 -1.93
C VAL A 79 20.54 -6.21 -1.07
N ILE A 80 20.47 -6.32 0.26
CA ILE A 80 20.69 -5.18 1.16
C ILE A 80 22.15 -4.76 1.27
N ASN A 81 23.09 -5.66 0.96
CA ASN A 81 24.53 -5.39 0.95
C ASN A 81 25.07 -5.02 -0.45
N ASP A 82 24.21 -4.98 -1.47
CA ASP A 82 24.62 -4.55 -2.81
C ASP A 82 24.93 -3.03 -2.80
N PRO A 83 26.15 -2.60 -3.14
CA PRO A 83 26.53 -1.18 -3.14
C PRO A 83 25.79 -0.35 -4.18
N GLN A 84 25.06 -0.95 -5.13
CA GLN A 84 24.19 -0.24 -6.08
C GLN A 84 22.84 0.15 -5.48
N ASN A 85 22.51 -0.37 -4.31
CA ASN A 85 21.29 -0.04 -3.60
C ASN A 85 21.50 1.09 -2.59
N LEU A 86 20.43 1.85 -2.38
CA LEU A 86 20.30 2.73 -1.22
C LEU A 86 20.13 1.88 0.04
N PRO A 87 20.45 2.43 1.23
CA PRO A 87 20.22 1.74 2.49
C PRO A 87 18.79 1.22 2.62
N VAL A 88 18.62 0.09 3.31
CA VAL A 88 17.32 -0.51 3.58
C VAL A 88 16.36 0.52 4.15
N MET A 89 15.18 0.57 3.55
CA MET A 89 14.08 1.40 4.00
C MET A 89 13.01 0.52 4.62
N LYS A 90 12.70 0.80 5.89
CA LYS A 90 11.51 0.29 6.56
C LYS A 90 10.34 1.22 6.22
N THR A 91 9.79 1.06 5.02
CA THR A 91 8.43 1.51 4.75
C THR A 91 7.56 0.66 5.63
N HIS A 92 6.91 1.25 6.62
CA HIS A 92 6.27 0.45 7.64
C HIS A 92 5.14 1.24 8.26
N ARG A 93 4.27 0.52 8.97
CA ARG A 93 3.01 1.02 9.50
C ARG A 93 3.10 2.23 10.41
N LYS A 94 4.28 2.48 10.97
CA LYS A 94 4.59 3.69 11.76
C LYS A 94 4.72 4.96 10.92
N ARG A 95 5.11 4.84 9.65
CA ARG A 95 5.35 5.99 8.76
C ARG A 95 4.12 6.36 7.93
N PHE A 96 3.29 5.39 7.56
CA PHE A 96 2.13 5.57 6.68
C PHE A 96 0.89 4.93 7.29
N PRO A 97 0.45 5.38 8.48
CA PRO A 97 -0.47 4.62 9.32
C PRO A 97 -1.82 4.29 8.67
N VAL A 98 -2.30 5.15 7.77
CA VAL A 98 -3.59 4.99 7.08
C VAL A 98 -3.50 4.25 5.74
N HIS A 99 -2.30 3.88 5.29
CA HIS A 99 -2.13 3.25 3.99
C HIS A 99 -2.57 1.78 4.03
N TYR A 100 -3.33 1.32 3.05
CA TYR A 100 -3.82 -0.07 3.03
C TYR A 100 -2.67 -1.11 3.03
N VAL A 101 -1.69 -0.94 2.13
CA VAL A 101 -0.56 -1.86 2.01
C VAL A 101 0.52 -1.68 3.08
N VAL A 102 0.78 -0.45 3.54
CA VAL A 102 1.94 -0.20 4.42
C VAL A 102 1.60 0.48 5.74
N GLY A 103 0.30 0.55 6.06
CA GLY A 103 -0.23 1.16 7.28
C GLY A 103 -0.52 0.16 8.38
N ARG A 104 -1.16 0.63 9.46
CA ARG A 104 -1.21 -0.08 10.73
C ARG A 104 -1.93 -1.40 10.71
N HIS A 105 -2.94 -1.50 9.86
CA HIS A 105 -3.68 -2.74 9.64
C HIS A 105 -3.18 -3.54 8.44
N SER A 106 -1.96 -3.26 7.97
CA SER A 106 -1.35 -4.04 6.90
C SER A 106 -1.11 -5.48 7.34
N PRO A 107 -1.59 -6.49 6.60
CA PRO A 107 -1.35 -7.89 6.90
C PRO A 107 0.05 -8.36 6.43
N TRP A 108 0.92 -7.44 6.03
CA TRP A 108 2.30 -7.71 5.62
C TRP A 108 3.28 -7.00 6.54
N TYR A 109 4.46 -7.59 6.66
CA TYR A 109 5.68 -6.88 7.02
C TYR A 109 6.55 -6.78 5.78
N HIS A 110 7.13 -5.61 5.49
CA HIS A 110 8.01 -5.44 4.35
C HIS A 110 9.22 -4.57 4.66
N GLU A 111 10.33 -4.95 4.07
CA GLU A 111 11.52 -4.12 3.91
C GLU A 111 11.77 -3.93 2.42
N LYS A 112 12.41 -2.83 2.05
CA LYS A 112 12.76 -2.57 0.66
C LYS A 112 14.12 -1.94 0.51
N VAL A 113 14.67 -2.10 -0.69
CA VAL A 113 15.76 -1.28 -1.20
C VAL A 113 15.35 -0.69 -2.54
N ILE A 114 15.91 0.48 -2.84
CA ILE A 114 15.80 1.14 -4.14
C ILE A 114 17.22 1.31 -4.66
N SER A 115 17.45 0.97 -5.92
CA SER A 115 18.70 1.24 -6.62
C SER A 115 19.05 2.74 -6.61
N LYS A 116 20.35 3.08 -6.66
CA LYS A 116 20.82 4.47 -6.64
C LYS A 116 20.28 5.31 -7.80
N ASP A 117 20.06 4.71 -8.97
CA ASP A 117 19.44 5.37 -10.12
C ASP A 117 17.91 5.48 -10.02
N LYS A 118 17.32 4.87 -8.98
CA LYS A 118 15.88 4.82 -8.71
C LYS A 118 15.07 4.18 -9.85
N ARG A 119 15.67 3.28 -10.62
CA ARG A 119 14.98 2.57 -11.72
C ARG A 119 14.61 1.14 -11.36
N ARG A 120 15.09 0.65 -10.23
CA ARG A 120 14.78 -0.67 -9.66
C ARG A 120 14.49 -0.58 -8.18
N SER A 121 13.59 -1.42 -7.71
CA SER A 121 13.38 -1.69 -6.29
C SER A 121 13.16 -3.18 -6.06
N THR A 122 13.57 -3.63 -4.88
CA THR A 122 13.31 -4.99 -4.41
C THR A 122 12.73 -4.91 -3.02
N TYR A 123 11.62 -5.61 -2.81
CA TYR A 123 10.94 -5.74 -1.54
C TYR A 123 11.08 -7.18 -1.04
N ALA A 124 11.41 -7.31 0.23
CA ALA A 124 11.21 -8.53 0.99
C ALA A 124 9.93 -8.38 1.78
N ILE A 125 9.00 -9.33 1.63
CA ILE A 125 7.65 -9.22 2.15
C ILE A 125 7.33 -10.49 2.92
N TYR A 126 7.17 -10.37 4.23
CA TYR A 126 6.51 -11.41 5.01
C TYR A 126 5.01 -11.19 4.97
N VAL A 127 4.31 -12.24 4.59
CA VAL A 127 2.89 -12.24 4.31
C VAL A 127 2.18 -13.01 5.43
N GLY A 128 1.30 -12.33 6.16
CA GLY A 128 0.55 -12.91 7.26
C GLY A 128 -0.60 -13.82 6.83
N PRO A 129 -1.31 -14.47 7.78
CA PRO A 129 -2.35 -15.44 7.47
C PRO A 129 -3.61 -14.83 6.82
N PHE A 130 -3.95 -13.56 7.10
CA PHE A 130 -5.19 -12.91 6.64
C PHE A 130 -5.18 -12.43 5.20
N THR A 131 -4.19 -12.88 4.44
CA THR A 131 -4.05 -12.63 3.01
C THR A 131 -4.45 -13.87 2.21
N SER A 132 -4.84 -14.93 2.92
CA SER A 132 -5.20 -16.22 2.37
C SER A 132 -6.56 -16.14 1.66
N ASN A 133 -6.70 -16.88 0.55
CA ASN A 133 -7.99 -17.11 -0.11
C ASN A 133 -8.76 -18.31 0.49
N GLY A 134 -8.25 -18.92 1.56
CA GLY A 134 -8.91 -20.03 2.22
C GLY A 134 -9.99 -19.57 3.20
N ALA A 135 -11.04 -20.38 3.36
CA ALA A 135 -12.14 -20.11 4.29
C ALA A 135 -11.85 -20.73 5.68
N ASN A 136 -11.84 -22.07 5.75
CA ASN A 136 -11.67 -22.81 7.02
C ASN A 136 -10.23 -23.33 7.25
N LYS A 137 -9.36 -23.16 6.25
CA LYS A 137 -7.95 -23.55 6.27
C LYS A 137 -7.17 -22.51 5.50
N ILE A 138 -5.88 -22.35 5.80
CA ILE A 138 -5.02 -21.47 5.02
C ILE A 138 -4.84 -22.04 3.61
N GLY A 139 -5.28 -21.27 2.61
CA GLY A 139 -5.03 -21.48 1.20
C GLY A 139 -3.82 -20.69 0.72
N THR A 140 -3.86 -20.22 -0.53
CA THR A 140 -2.80 -19.41 -1.14
C THR A 140 -3.06 -17.92 -0.95
N MET A 141 -2.09 -17.06 -1.25
CA MET A 141 -2.32 -15.62 -1.23
C MET A 141 -3.44 -15.24 -2.21
N GLN A 142 -4.40 -14.45 -1.76
CA GLN A 142 -5.50 -13.98 -2.59
C GLN A 142 -4.98 -13.14 -3.77
N GLY A 143 -5.67 -13.16 -4.91
CA GLY A 143 -5.30 -12.35 -6.06
C GLY A 143 -5.30 -10.84 -5.75
N GLY A 144 -6.31 -10.36 -5.00
CA GLY A 144 -6.38 -8.96 -4.57
C GLY A 144 -5.19 -8.53 -3.71
N ALA A 145 -4.75 -9.39 -2.79
CA ALA A 145 -3.55 -9.20 -1.99
C ALA A 145 -2.29 -9.00 -2.85
N GLN A 146 -2.08 -9.89 -3.84
CA GLN A 146 -0.97 -9.77 -4.79
C GLN A 146 -1.04 -8.47 -5.59
N SER A 147 -2.23 -8.12 -6.09
CA SER A 147 -2.43 -6.88 -6.87
C SER A 147 -2.16 -5.63 -6.04
N SER A 148 -2.56 -5.58 -4.78
CA SER A 148 -2.28 -4.45 -3.89
C SER A 148 -0.78 -4.29 -3.62
N LEU A 149 -0.04 -5.40 -3.48
CA LEU A 149 1.42 -5.33 -3.37
C LEU A 149 2.06 -4.74 -4.63
N PHE A 150 1.60 -5.14 -5.82
CA PHE A 150 2.10 -4.57 -7.07
C PHE A 150 1.77 -3.09 -7.21
N ASP A 151 0.51 -2.69 -6.98
CA ASP A 151 0.09 -1.28 -7.06
C ASP A 151 0.98 -0.38 -6.19
N PHE A 152 1.17 -0.78 -4.93
CA PHE A 152 2.02 -0.06 -4.01
C PHE A 152 3.47 -0.04 -4.50
N ALA A 153 4.07 -1.20 -4.79
CA ALA A 153 5.50 -1.29 -5.08
C ALA A 153 5.90 -0.57 -6.37
N THR A 154 5.08 -0.65 -7.42
CA THR A 154 5.36 0.00 -8.70
C THR A 154 5.08 1.50 -8.65
N GLY A 155 3.98 1.91 -8.01
CA GLY A 155 3.66 3.32 -7.79
C GLY A 155 4.71 4.02 -6.92
N GLU A 156 5.24 3.32 -5.93
CA GLU A 156 6.30 3.85 -5.08
C GLU A 156 7.63 4.00 -5.82
N LEU A 157 8.03 3.03 -6.64
CA LEU A 157 9.23 3.14 -7.48
C LEU A 157 9.12 4.33 -8.45
N ALA A 158 7.98 4.46 -9.14
CA ALA A 158 7.74 5.59 -10.03
C ALA A 158 7.75 6.93 -9.28
N SER A 159 7.17 6.99 -8.08
CA SER A 159 7.19 8.20 -7.25
C SER A 159 8.60 8.55 -6.77
N ALA A 160 9.42 7.55 -6.44
CA ALA A 160 10.82 7.74 -6.07
C ALA A 160 11.64 8.28 -7.26
N TYR A 161 11.44 7.73 -8.46
CA TYR A 161 12.05 8.19 -9.70
C TYR A 161 11.62 9.62 -10.06
N ALA A 162 10.33 9.91 -10.00
CA ALA A 162 9.80 11.24 -10.28
C ALA A 162 10.14 12.26 -9.17
N ALA A 163 10.52 11.80 -7.98
CA ALA A 163 10.64 12.61 -6.77
C ALA A 163 9.33 13.38 -6.45
N HIS A 164 8.19 12.77 -6.79
CA HIS A 164 6.86 13.34 -6.58
C HIS A 164 5.79 12.24 -6.52
N PRO A 165 4.72 12.39 -5.71
CA PRO A 165 3.60 11.44 -5.73
C PRO A 165 3.03 11.29 -7.13
N SER A 166 3.02 10.06 -7.63
CA SER A 166 2.62 9.75 -8.99
C SER A 166 1.53 8.68 -8.97
N PRO A 167 0.28 9.00 -9.41
CA PRO A 167 -0.83 8.06 -9.31
C PRO A 167 -0.75 6.96 -10.36
N THR A 168 -1.24 5.78 -9.99
CA THR A 168 -1.45 4.65 -10.90
C THR A 168 -2.58 4.97 -11.89
N ALA A 169 -2.30 4.87 -13.18
CA ALA A 169 -3.31 4.97 -14.24
C ALA A 169 -3.76 3.61 -14.78
N TYR A 170 -2.89 2.60 -14.73
CA TYR A 170 -3.19 1.24 -15.15
C TYR A 170 -2.34 0.25 -14.38
N LEU A 171 -2.94 -0.89 -14.05
CA LEU A 171 -2.27 -2.04 -13.45
C LEU A 171 -2.87 -3.32 -14.03
N ASN A 172 -2.02 -4.18 -14.59
CA ASN A 172 -2.37 -5.51 -15.05
C ASN A 172 -1.50 -6.53 -14.34
N VAL A 173 -2.13 -7.50 -13.68
CA VAL A 173 -1.44 -8.52 -12.89
C VAL A 173 -1.78 -9.89 -13.44
N GLN A 174 -0.74 -10.62 -13.86
CA GLN A 174 -0.84 -11.96 -14.38
C GLN A 174 -0.40 -12.96 -13.31
N MET A 175 -1.38 -13.62 -12.68
CA MET A 175 -1.13 -14.69 -11.72
C MET A 175 -0.66 -15.94 -12.46
N LYS A 176 0.61 -16.32 -12.29
CA LYS A 176 1.24 -17.45 -12.98
C LYS A 176 1.10 -18.76 -12.20
N LYS A 177 1.24 -18.71 -10.88
CA LYS A 177 1.20 -19.87 -9.98
C LYS A 177 0.60 -19.49 -8.62
N PRO A 178 0.00 -20.43 -7.89
CA PRO A 178 -0.48 -20.16 -6.53
C PRO A 178 0.66 -19.71 -5.61
N ALA A 179 0.51 -18.53 -5.00
CA ALA A 179 1.47 -17.96 -4.04
C ALA A 179 1.33 -18.63 -2.67
N HIS A 180 2.30 -19.48 -2.33
CA HIS A 180 2.34 -20.33 -1.13
C HIS A 180 3.82 -20.61 -0.77
N PRO A 181 4.20 -20.76 0.53
CA PRO A 181 3.34 -20.83 1.73
C PRO A 181 2.76 -19.50 2.19
N ILE A 182 1.62 -19.58 2.88
CA ILE A 182 1.03 -18.51 3.68
C ILE A 182 0.86 -19.05 5.10
N PRO A 183 1.32 -18.35 6.15
CA PRO A 183 2.24 -17.22 6.08
C PRO A 183 3.59 -17.61 5.45
N GLY A 184 4.31 -16.65 4.87
CA GLY A 184 5.57 -16.91 4.18
C GLY A 184 6.28 -15.65 3.68
N VAL A 185 7.54 -15.81 3.27
CA VAL A 185 8.35 -14.71 2.71
C VAL A 185 8.33 -14.75 1.19
N PHE A 186 8.17 -13.58 0.58
CA PHE A 186 8.13 -13.39 -0.86
C PHE A 186 9.06 -12.26 -1.26
N ARG A 187 9.61 -12.38 -2.47
CA ARG A 187 10.42 -11.36 -3.12
C ARG A 187 9.60 -10.67 -4.20
N LEU A 188 9.49 -9.35 -4.12
CA LEU A 188 8.86 -8.53 -5.15
C LEU A 188 9.90 -7.61 -5.75
N ASP A 189 10.25 -7.84 -7.02
CA ASP A 189 11.14 -6.97 -7.79
C ASP A 189 10.32 -6.06 -8.69
N CYS A 190 10.69 -4.78 -8.76
CA CYS A 190 10.11 -3.82 -9.69
C CYS A 190 11.21 -3.09 -10.48
N TRP A 191 10.93 -2.75 -11.73
CA TRP A 191 11.83 -1.94 -12.55
C TRP A 191 11.08 -1.07 -13.56
N ILE A 192 11.61 0.12 -13.81
CA ILE A 192 11.10 1.02 -14.86
C ILE A 192 11.53 0.46 -16.21
N ASP A 193 10.55 0.07 -17.01
CA ASP A 193 10.73 -0.43 -18.37
C ASP A 193 11.16 0.69 -19.31
N ARG A 194 10.31 1.71 -19.37
CA ARG A 194 10.46 2.86 -20.26
C ARG A 194 9.67 4.06 -19.75
N ILE A 195 9.98 5.22 -20.31
CA ILE A 195 9.37 6.49 -19.97
C ILE A 195 8.99 7.20 -21.27
N GLU A 196 7.73 7.61 -21.39
CA GLU A 196 7.20 8.29 -22.57
C GLU A 196 6.50 9.59 -22.12
N GLY A 197 7.24 10.70 -22.12
CA GLY A 197 6.75 11.96 -21.60
C GLY A 197 6.38 11.85 -20.11
N LYS A 198 5.08 11.93 -19.80
CA LYS A 198 4.55 11.79 -18.42
C LYS A 198 4.23 10.36 -18.00
N LYS A 199 4.37 9.40 -18.92
CA LYS A 199 4.03 7.99 -18.69
C LYS A 199 5.27 7.25 -18.21
N ILE A 200 5.23 6.69 -17.01
CA ILE A 200 6.27 5.83 -16.45
C ILE A 200 5.72 4.40 -16.46
N TYR A 201 6.31 3.53 -17.27
CA TYR A 201 5.92 2.12 -17.34
C TYR A 201 6.82 1.32 -16.41
N VAL A 202 6.20 0.57 -15.49
CA VAL A 202 6.90 -0.19 -14.47
C VAL A 202 6.44 -1.64 -14.49
N HIS A 203 7.41 -2.55 -14.55
CA HIS A 203 7.18 -3.98 -14.41
C HIS A 203 7.39 -4.42 -12.96
N GLY A 204 6.65 -5.44 -12.55
CA GLY A 204 6.77 -6.10 -11.26
C GLY A 204 6.84 -7.62 -11.41
N LYS A 205 7.59 -8.28 -10.53
CA LYS A 205 7.67 -9.74 -10.45
C LYS A 205 7.64 -10.21 -9.00
N LEU A 206 6.63 -11.00 -8.66
CA LEU A 206 6.50 -11.67 -7.36
C LEU A 206 7.03 -13.10 -7.46
N SER A 207 8.01 -13.44 -6.63
CA SER A 207 8.66 -14.74 -6.60
C SER A 207 8.93 -15.21 -5.17
N ASN A 208 9.45 -16.42 -5.00
CA ASN A 208 9.88 -16.93 -3.71
C ASN A 208 11.30 -16.48 -3.29
N GLY A 209 12.01 -15.71 -4.12
CA GLY A 209 13.39 -15.29 -3.84
C GLY A 209 14.44 -16.39 -4.01
N THR A 210 14.31 -17.52 -3.31
CA THR A 210 15.34 -18.56 -3.19
C THR A 210 15.68 -19.28 -4.49
N ASN A 211 14.67 -19.70 -5.26
CA ASN A 211 14.89 -20.39 -6.53
C ASN A 211 14.25 -19.67 -7.73
N GLY A 212 13.79 -18.43 -7.51
CA GLY A 212 13.18 -17.60 -8.55
C GLY A 212 11.83 -18.10 -9.05
N LYS A 213 11.14 -19.01 -8.34
CA LYS A 213 9.79 -19.44 -8.71
C LYS A 213 8.85 -18.24 -8.74
N VAL A 214 8.40 -17.90 -9.94
CA VAL A 214 7.47 -16.78 -10.18
C VAL A 214 6.05 -17.19 -9.84
N TYR A 215 5.37 -16.36 -9.06
CA TYR A 215 3.96 -16.50 -8.68
C TYR A 215 3.08 -15.56 -9.49
N ALA A 216 3.53 -14.32 -9.71
CA ALA A 216 2.81 -13.33 -10.49
C ALA A 216 3.77 -12.31 -11.10
N GLU A 217 3.32 -11.69 -12.18
CA GLU A 217 4.00 -10.57 -12.84
C GLU A 217 2.99 -9.45 -13.04
N ALA A 218 3.47 -8.21 -13.06
CA ALA A 218 2.61 -7.05 -13.27
C ALA A 218 3.23 -6.05 -14.24
N GLU A 219 2.35 -5.40 -15.00
CA GLU A 219 2.64 -4.23 -15.81
C GLU A 219 1.82 -3.07 -15.26
N SER A 220 2.46 -1.93 -15.03
CA SER A 220 1.77 -0.74 -14.55
C SER A 220 2.19 0.51 -15.31
N LEU A 221 1.25 1.44 -15.41
CA LEU A 221 1.47 2.78 -15.93
C LEU A 221 1.20 3.77 -14.80
N ILE A 222 2.23 4.55 -14.49
CA ILE A 222 2.19 5.60 -13.48
C ILE A 222 2.32 6.96 -14.18
N ILE A 223 1.55 7.96 -13.74
CA ILE A 223 1.57 9.31 -14.32
C ILE A 223 2.46 10.23 -13.51
N ASP A 224 3.49 10.78 -14.13
CA ASP A 224 4.30 11.85 -13.56
C ASP A 224 3.50 13.16 -13.52
N THR A 225 3.21 13.64 -12.31
CA THR A 225 2.40 14.84 -12.08
C THR A 225 3.21 16.10 -11.80
N ARG A 226 4.56 16.05 -11.87
CA ARG A 226 5.43 17.23 -11.65
C ARG A 226 5.03 18.41 -12.51
N ASN A 227 4.68 18.14 -13.76
CA ASN A 227 4.11 19.13 -14.66
C ASN A 227 2.58 19.04 -14.57
N LYS A 228 2.00 19.59 -13.48
CA LYS A 228 0.60 20.02 -13.52
C LYS A 228 0.46 20.85 -14.79
N GLY A 229 -0.47 20.50 -15.67
CA GLY A 229 -0.78 21.40 -16.79
C GLY A 229 -0.96 22.80 -16.20
N ARG A 230 -0.27 23.81 -16.73
CA ARG A 230 -0.62 25.19 -16.37
C ARG A 230 -2.12 25.29 -16.61
N ILE A 231 -2.86 25.81 -15.64
CA ILE A 231 -4.19 26.35 -15.96
C ILE A 231 -3.89 27.34 -17.08
N THR A 232 -4.34 27.01 -18.27
CA THR A 232 -4.12 27.86 -19.43
C THR A 232 -4.82 29.19 -19.13
N ALA A 233 -4.25 30.31 -19.59
CA ALA A 233 -4.77 31.63 -19.20
C ALA A 233 -6.27 31.75 -19.51
N ASP A 234 -6.70 31.16 -20.62
CA ASP A 234 -8.08 30.96 -21.05
C ASP A 234 -8.95 30.21 -20.02
N LEU A 235 -8.46 29.12 -19.41
CA LEU A 235 -9.22 28.40 -18.38
C LEU A 235 -9.30 29.20 -17.08
N SER A 236 -8.22 29.92 -16.72
CA SER A 236 -8.23 30.81 -15.55
C SER A 236 -9.21 31.97 -15.74
N ASP A 237 -9.28 32.54 -16.94
CA ASP A 237 -10.15 33.67 -17.25
C ASP A 237 -11.61 33.24 -17.42
N ALA A 238 -11.86 32.04 -17.95
CA ALA A 238 -13.20 31.43 -17.97
C ALA A 238 -13.75 31.21 -16.55
N ILE A 239 -12.93 30.73 -15.61
CA ILE A 239 -13.31 30.55 -14.20
C ILE A 239 -13.63 31.91 -13.55
N LYS A 240 -12.79 32.93 -13.76
CA LYS A 240 -13.02 34.28 -13.23
C LYS A 240 -14.30 34.91 -13.78
N THR A 241 -14.56 34.77 -15.08
CA THR A 241 -15.73 35.33 -15.75
C THR A 241 -17.02 34.70 -15.24
N LYS A 242 -17.04 33.36 -15.09
CA LYS A 242 -18.21 32.62 -14.57
C LYS A 242 -18.53 32.94 -13.10
N ASN A 243 -17.53 33.31 -12.30
CA ASN A 243 -17.74 33.70 -10.90
C ASN A 243 -18.23 35.16 -10.77
N ARG A 244 -17.89 36.05 -11.71
CA ARG A 244 -18.40 37.43 -11.75
C ARG A 244 -19.86 37.51 -12.21
N SER A 245 -20.33 36.60 -13.05
CA SER A 245 -21.72 36.58 -13.52
C SER A 245 -22.73 35.99 -12.51
N LYS A 246 -22.27 35.66 -11.30
CA LYS A 246 -23.08 35.10 -10.20
C LYS A 246 -23.19 36.03 -8.99
N LEU A 247 -22.57 37.21 -9.06
CA LEU A 247 -22.72 38.34 -8.13
C LEU A 247 -23.53 39.43 -8.85
#